data_AF-A0A5V9BWZ3-F1
#
_entry.id   AF-A0A5V9BWZ3-F1
#
_cell.length_a   1.000
_cell.length_b   1.000
_cell.length_c   1.000
_cell.angle_alpha   90.00
_cell.angle_beta   90.00
_cell.angle_gamma   90.00
#
_symmetry.space_group_name_H-M   'P 1'
#
loop_
_entity.id
_entity.type
_entity.pdbx_description
1 polymer ?
#
loop_
_entity_poly.entity_id
_entity_poly.type
_entity_poly.pdbx_seq_one_letter_code
_entity_poly.pdbx_strand_id
1 'polypeptide(L)' 'MNAYVMIGAANGHIKDNWGNSDNKTAFAYGAGIQLNPVENIAVNASYEHTSFSTDADSDVKAGTWVLGVGYSF' A
#
# COMPACT_ATOMS: atom_id res chain seq x y z
N MET A 1 15.79 -8.78 12.53
CA MET A 1 14.71 -9.04 11.55
C MET A 1 13.41 -8.67 12.21
N ASN A 2 12.71 -7.68 11.66
CA ASN A 2 11.45 -7.19 12.21
C ASN A 2 10.34 -7.50 11.21
N ALA A 3 9.26 -8.13 11.67
CA ALA A 3 8.05 -8.31 10.86
C ALA A 3 6.98 -7.35 11.36
N TYR A 4 6.20 -6.80 10.45
CA TYR A 4 5.13 -5.88 10.76
C TYR A 4 3.93 -6.11 9.84
N VAL A 5 2.76 -5.75 10.34
CA VAL A 5 1.51 -5.72 9.55
C VAL A 5 1.07 -4.28 9.39
N MET A 6 0.39 -3.98 8.29
CA MET A 6 -0.13 -2.67 7.95
C MET A 6 -1.60 -2.79 7.59
N ILE A 7 -2.40 -1.85 8.05
CA ILE A 7 -3.77 -1.65 7.60
C ILE A 7 -3.95 -0.15 7.36
N GLY A 8 -4.64 0.21 6.28
CA GLY A 8 -4.81 1.60 5.88
C GLY A 8 -6.09 1.78 5.08
N ALA A 9 -6.66 2.97 5.18
CA ALA A 9 -7.70 3.42 4.28
C ALA A 9 -7.18 4.64 3.52
N ALA A 10 -7.39 4.66 2.20
CA ALA A 10 -7.05 5.77 1.34
C ALA A 10 -8.33 6.38 0.77
N ASN A 11 -8.46 7.70 0.85
CA ASN A 11 -9.52 8.43 0.18
C ASN A 11 -8.91 9.18 -1.01
N GLY A 12 -9.36 8.87 -2.22
CA GLY A 12 -8.91 9.50 -3.45
C GLY A 12 -9.99 10.38 -4.05
N HIS A 13 -9.68 11.65 -4.27
CA HIS A 13 -10.49 12.55 -5.09
C HIS A 13 -9.98 12.49 -6.53
N ILE A 14 -10.74 11.85 -7.41
CA ILE A 14 -10.49 11.90 -8.85
C ILE A 14 -11.37 13.02 -9.40
N LYS A 15 -10.74 14.04 -9.98
CA LYS A 15 -11.42 15.17 -10.59
C LYS A 15 -11.30 15.03 -12.09
N ASP A 16 -12.33 14.46 -12.72
CA ASP A 16 -12.41 14.40 -14.17
C ASP A 16 -12.64 15.80 -14.75
N ASN A 17 -12.05 16.06 -15.93
CA ASN A 17 -12.12 17.36 -16.61
C ASN A 17 -13.56 17.74 -17.03
N TRP A 18 -14.54 16.86 -16.78
CA TRP A 18 -15.97 17.04 -17.03
C TRP A 18 -16.76 17.53 -15.79
N GLY A 19 -16.12 17.71 -14.64
CA GLY A 19 -16.78 18.22 -13.42
C GLY A 19 -17.47 17.17 -12.55
N ASN A 20 -17.33 15.88 -12.86
CA ASN A 20 -17.67 14.80 -11.93
C ASN A 20 -16.56 14.66 -10.88
N SER A 21 -16.97 14.62 -9.61
CA SER A 21 -16.08 14.41 -8.46
C SER A 21 -16.50 13.10 -7.82
N ASP A 22 -15.81 12.02 -8.16
CA ASP A 22 -16.06 10.71 -7.58
C ASP A 22 -15.14 10.52 -6.37
N ASN A 23 -15.77 10.37 -5.20
CA ASN A 23 -15.06 10.11 -3.95
C ASN A 23 -14.85 8.60 -3.82
N LYS A 24 -13.63 8.13 -4.09
CA LYS A 24 -13.31 6.71 -4.00
C LYS A 24 -12.59 6.41 -2.68
N THR A 25 -13.24 5.63 -1.83
CA THR A 25 -12.62 5.10 -0.61
C THR A 25 -12.04 3.72 -0.90
N ALA A 26 -10.76 3.54 -0.62
CA ALA A 26 -10.03 2.29 -0.79
C ALA A 26 -9.55 1.78 0.57
N PHE A 27 -9.58 0.47 0.77
CA PHE A 27 -9.04 -0.16 1.96
C PHE A 27 -7.88 -1.08 1.57
N ALA A 28 -6.76 -0.95 2.28
CA ALA A 28 -5.54 -1.69 2.05
C ALA A 28 -5.07 -2.37 3.32
N TYR A 29 -4.55 -3.58 3.18
CA TYR A 29 -3.95 -4.35 4.27
C TYR A 29 -2.73 -5.09 3.73
N GLY A 30 -1.68 -5.14 4.52
CA GLY A 30 -0.41 -5.69 4.08
C GLY A 30 0.42 -6.23 5.23
N ALA A 31 1.50 -6.91 4.87
CA ALA A 31 2.51 -7.38 5.80
C ALA A 31 3.90 -7.16 5.21
N GLY A 32 4.86 -6.86 6.06
CA GLY A 32 6.22 -6.57 5.67
C GLY A 32 7.25 -7.17 6.62
N ILE A 33 8.43 -7.37 6.06
CA ILE A 33 9.63 -7.75 6.78
C ILE A 33 10.70 -6.69 6.53
N GLN A 34 11.44 -6.36 7.57
CA GLN A 34 12.59 -5.48 7.53
C GLN A 34 13.81 -6.22 8.09
N LEU A 35 14.88 -6.20 7.29
CA LEU A 35 16.16 -6.82 7.54
C LEU A 35 17.21 -5.72 7.55
N ASN A 36 17.98 -5.62 8.62
CA ASN A 36 19.09 -4.67 8.72
C ASN A 36 20.38 -5.51 8.74
N PRO A 37 20.92 -5.90 7.57
CA PRO A 37 22.12 -6.73 7.49
C PRO A 37 23.35 -6.03 8.09
N VAL A 38 23.42 -4.69 8.00
CA VAL A 38 24.45 -3.85 8.62
C VAL A 38 23.79 -2.58 9.18
N GLU A 39 24.43 -1.90 10.14
CA GLU A 39 23.85 -0.73 10.80
C GLU A 39 23.51 0.41 9.82
N ASN A 40 24.25 0.51 8.71
CA ASN A 40 24.04 1.53 7.68
C ASN A 40 23.09 1.10 6.55
N ILE A 41 22.63 -0.16 6.49
CA ILE A 41 21.78 -0.67 5.39
C ILE A 41 20.52 -1.32 5.96
N ALA A 42 19.38 -0.81 5.55
CA ALA A 42 18.07 -1.38 5.83
C ALA A 42 17.44 -1.90 4.53
N VAL A 43 17.09 -3.18 4.50
CA VAL A 43 16.34 -3.80 3.41
C VAL A 43 14.94 -4.09 3.92
N ASN A 44 13.92 -3.60 3.25
CA ASN A 44 12.53 -3.90 3.56
C ASN A 44 11.86 -4.55 2.35
N ALA A 45 11.01 -5.53 2.64
CA ALA A 45 10.17 -6.19 1.67
C ALA A 45 8.77 -6.30 2.27
N SER A 46 7.78 -5.73 1.61
CA SER A 46 6.40 -5.79 2.05
C SER A 46 5.46 -6.12 0.92
N TYR A 47 4.41 -6.86 1.25
CA TYR A 47 3.33 -7.19 0.36
C TYR A 47 2.05 -6.52 0.87
N GLU A 48 1.44 -5.70 0.01
CA GLU A 48 0.20 -4.99 0.28
C GLU A 48 -0.90 -5.57 -0.60
N HIS A 49 -2.03 -5.90 0.02
CA HIS A 49 -3.26 -6.28 -0.64
C HIS A 49 -4.27 -5.15 -0.50
N THR A 50 -4.73 -4.62 -1.62
CA THR A 50 -5.77 -3.59 -1.63
C THR A 50 -7.03 -4.20 -2.22
N SER A 51 -8.11 -4.20 -1.43
CA SER A 51 -9.46 -4.55 -1.88
C SER A 51 -10.23 -3.26 -2.07
N PHE A 52 -10.59 -2.96 -3.32
CA PHE A 52 -11.45 -1.81 -3.62
C PHE A 52 -12.90 -2.27 -3.58
N SER A 53 -13.60 -1.98 -2.48
CA SER A 53 -15.06 -2.07 -2.44
C SER A 53 -15.65 -0.92 -3.26
N THR A 54 -15.83 -1.13 -4.56
CA THR A 54 -16.69 -0.26 -5.37
C THR A 54 -18.12 -0.77 -5.22
N ASP A 55 -19.09 0.10 -4.94
CA ASP A 55 -20.54 -0.15 -4.80
C ASP A 55 -21.21 -0.91 -5.98
N ALA A 56 -20.45 -1.32 -6.98
CA ALA A 56 -20.83 -2.20 -8.06
C ALA A 56 -20.04 -3.51 -7.98
N ASP A 57 -20.53 -4.49 -7.21
CA ASP A 57 -20.34 -5.96 -7.32
C ASP A 57 -19.05 -6.45 -8.03
N SER A 58 -17.89 -5.93 -7.68
CA SER A 58 -16.61 -6.29 -8.31
C SER A 58 -15.49 -5.97 -7.35
N ASP A 59 -15.15 -6.96 -6.53
CA ASP A 59 -14.01 -6.95 -5.62
C ASP A 59 -12.72 -6.95 -6.45
N VAL A 60 -12.24 -5.75 -6.81
CA VAL A 60 -10.97 -5.60 -7.52
C VAL A 60 -9.84 -5.81 -6.50
N LYS A 61 -9.21 -6.98 -6.58
CA LYS A 61 -8.06 -7.37 -5.76
C LYS A 61 -6.78 -6.91 -6.43
N ALA A 62 -6.09 -5.95 -5.83
CA ALA A 62 -4.76 -5.52 -6.27
C ALA A 62 -3.72 -5.98 -5.25
N GLY A 63 -2.68 -6.69 -5.72
CA GLY A 63 -1.54 -7.09 -4.89
C GLY A 63 -0.28 -6.33 -5.30
N THR A 64 0.28 -5.55 -4.40
CA THR A 64 1.48 -4.72 -4.62
C THR A 64 2.64 -5.28 -3.81
N TRP A 65 3.76 -5.56 -4.47
CA TRP A 65 5.01 -5.91 -3.81
C TRP A 65 5.90 -4.66 -3.74
N VAL A 66 6.35 -4.32 -2.54
CA VAL A 66 7.24 -3.19 -2.27
C VAL A 66 8.57 -3.74 -1.79
N LEU A 67 9.64 -3.37 -2.47
CA LEU A 67 11.02 -3.70 -2.10
C LEU A 67 11.76 -2.38 -1.93
N GLY A 68 12.35 -2.16 -0.75
CA GLY A 68 13.07 -0.95 -0.41
C GLY A 68 14.45 -1.26 0.13
N VAL A 69 15.43 -0.46 -0.26
CA VAL A 69 16.76 -0.42 0.33
C VAL A 69 17.03 0.99 0.84
N GLY A 70 17.43 1.12 2.09
CA GLY A 70 17.75 2.36 2.75
C GLY A 70 19.22 2.34 3.17
N TYR A 71 19.90 3.46 2.96
CA TYR A 71 21.25 3.70 3.44
C TYR A 71 21.21 4.87 4.43
N SER A 72 21.77 4.70 5.63
CA SER A 72 21.84 5.75 6.64
C SER A 72 23.31 6.12 6.90
N PHE A 73 23.61 7.42 6.85
CA PHE A 73 24.93 8.02 7.06
C PHE A 73 25.07 8.61 8.47
#